data_AF-A0A7S3P386-F1
#
_entry.id   AF-A0A7S3P386-F1
#
_cell.length_a   1.000
_cell.length_b   1.000
_cell.length_c   1.000
_cell.angle_alpha   90.00
_cell.angle_beta   90.00
_cell.angle_gamma   90.00
#
_symmetry.space_group_name_H-M   'P 1'
#
loop_
_entity.id
_entity.type
_entity.pdbx_description
1 polymer ?
#
loop_
_entity_poly.entity_id
_entity_poly.type
_entity_poly.pdbx_seq_one_letter_code
_entity_poly.pdbx_strand_id
1 'polypeptide(L)'
;EKYFGGGVTLEEIDGGDDKTKSLKSSRVDEGCRVFVDFKIDSGDTTNWQKEFEKHANRSIIHFNNPHDGPVDQWANEEYKSFASTYENTLFMDKYQTILELKMQISERIGVDINEFRIMKAGIRYEEIRDLSQTLVEARMQSESKVFIELGKPKSSGSENVIIYEAHFNHQEDNELFIYSDVLFEVSVDKECSVRELKQLIAQEYSKKFLEGEPIQRDRIRIR
;
A
#
# COMPACT_ATOMS: atom_id res chain seq x y z
N GLU A 1 -4.34 3.45 23.14
CA GLU A 1 -5.47 4.42 23.22
C GLU A 1 -6.78 3.65 23.06
N LYS A 2 -7.87 4.04 23.76
CA LYS A 2 -9.18 3.36 23.64
C LYS A 2 -9.97 4.00 22.48
N TYR A 3 -10.30 3.22 21.46
CA TYR A 3 -11.12 3.65 20.33
C TYR A 3 -12.54 4.04 20.78
N PHE A 4 -13.05 5.16 20.27
CA PHE A 4 -14.45 5.57 20.41
C PHE A 4 -15.25 4.97 19.24
N GLY A 5 -15.52 3.66 19.29
CA GLY A 5 -16.24 2.94 18.24
C GLY A 5 -17.76 3.16 18.21
N GLY A 6 -18.26 4.24 18.82
CA GLY A 6 -19.69 4.56 18.89
C GLY A 6 -20.04 5.78 18.05
N GLY A 7 -21.27 5.83 17.54
CA GLY A 7 -21.77 7.03 16.88
C GLY A 7 -21.77 8.23 17.84
N VAL A 8 -21.29 9.38 17.38
CA VAL A 8 -21.31 10.63 18.13
C VAL A 8 -22.65 11.32 17.88
N THR A 9 -23.42 11.53 18.94
CA THR A 9 -24.63 12.37 18.90
C THR A 9 -24.29 13.73 19.48
N LEU A 10 -24.58 14.80 18.75
CA LEU A 10 -24.44 16.17 19.21
C LEU A 10 -25.82 16.69 19.62
N GLU A 11 -25.92 17.22 20.84
CA GLU A 11 -27.10 17.94 21.31
C GLU A 11 -26.67 19.36 21.71
N GLU A 12 -27.39 20.35 21.20
CA GLU A 12 -27.20 21.75 21.55
C GLU A 12 -28.39 22.20 22.40
N ILE A 13 -28.09 22.84 23.53
CA ILE A 13 -29.10 23.43 24.43
C ILE A 13 -29.37 24.84 23.90
N ASP A 14 -30.49 25.02 23.21
CA ASP A 14 -30.95 26.33 22.76
C ASP A 14 -32.31 26.62 23.40
N GLY A 15 -32.40 27.74 24.12
CA GLY A 15 -33.25 27.95 25.30
C GLY A 15 -34.78 27.84 25.14
N GLY A 16 -35.29 27.38 24.00
CA GLY A 16 -36.71 27.18 23.71
C GLY A 16 -37.25 25.75 23.87
N ASP A 17 -36.47 24.69 23.58
CA ASP A 17 -37.04 23.34 23.31
C ASP A 17 -36.52 22.21 24.23
N ASP A 18 -35.53 22.49 25.08
CA ASP A 18 -34.81 21.46 25.84
C ASP A 18 -35.58 20.81 26.98
N LYS A 19 -36.70 21.42 27.42
CA LYS A 19 -37.48 20.91 28.55
C LYS A 19 -38.23 19.61 28.24
N THR A 20 -38.33 19.24 26.95
CA THR A 20 -39.11 18.07 26.51
C THR A 20 -38.25 16.90 26.01
N LYS A 21 -36.97 17.14 25.72
CA LYS A 21 -36.07 16.08 25.26
C LYS A 21 -35.76 15.11 26.38
N SER A 22 -36.02 13.83 26.12
CA SER A 22 -35.64 12.74 27.01
C SER A 22 -34.25 12.23 26.65
N LEU A 23 -33.56 11.60 27.62
CA LEU A 23 -32.29 10.90 27.34
C LEU A 23 -32.43 9.86 26.21
N LYS A 24 -33.59 9.19 26.15
CA LYS A 24 -33.91 8.21 25.10
C LYS A 24 -33.96 8.85 23.71
N SER A 25 -34.57 10.02 23.56
CA SER A 25 -34.61 10.74 22.28
C SER A 25 -33.23 11.23 21.84
N SER A 26 -32.36 11.54 22.79
CA SER A 26 -30.98 11.96 22.54
C SER A 26 -29.99 10.78 22.46
N ARG A 27 -30.49 9.53 22.49
CA ARG A 27 -29.68 8.30 22.44
C ARG A 27 -28.58 8.27 23.52
N VAL A 28 -28.88 8.82 24.69
CA VAL A 28 -28.00 8.76 25.86
C VAL A 28 -28.45 7.56 26.69
N ASP A 29 -27.71 6.46 26.54
CA ASP A 29 -27.94 5.21 27.25
C ASP A 29 -26.94 5.04 28.41
N GLU A 30 -27.15 3.99 29.22
CA GLU A 30 -26.21 3.64 30.29
C GLU A 30 -24.80 3.34 29.73
N GLY A 31 -23.78 3.95 30.34
CA GLY A 31 -22.39 3.81 29.91
C GLY A 31 -21.95 4.80 28.82
N CYS A 32 -22.84 5.64 28.29
CA CYS A 32 -22.46 6.75 27.43
C CYS A 32 -21.52 7.72 28.14
N ARG A 33 -20.57 8.28 27.39
CA ARG A 33 -19.71 9.37 27.85
C ARG A 33 -20.26 10.68 27.31
N VAL A 34 -20.53 11.62 28.20
CA VAL A 34 -21.01 12.95 27.84
C VAL A 34 -19.83 13.93 27.91
N PHE A 35 -19.64 14.67 26.83
CA PHE A 35 -18.64 15.73 26.74
C PHE A 35 -19.39 17.05 26.64
N VAL A 36 -19.01 18.02 27.48
CA VAL A 36 -19.64 19.34 27.54
C VAL A 36 -18.66 20.33 26.93
N ASP A 37 -19.15 21.15 26.00
CA ASP A 37 -18.42 22.31 25.47
C ASP A 37 -19.25 23.57 25.70
N PHE A 38 -18.58 24.71 25.77
CA PHE A 38 -19.21 26.01 25.89
C PHE A 38 -19.00 26.77 24.58
N LYS A 39 -20.11 27.11 23.92
CA LYS A 39 -20.07 27.89 22.69
C LYS A 39 -19.54 29.29 23.00
N ILE A 40 -18.41 29.66 22.42
CA ILE A 40 -17.76 30.96 22.67
C ILE A 40 -18.40 32.04 21.78
N ASP A 41 -18.74 31.71 20.53
CA ASP A 41 -19.37 32.61 19.56
C ASP A 41 -20.40 31.89 18.66
N SER A 42 -21.36 32.66 18.13
CA SER A 42 -22.38 32.13 17.20
C SER A 42 -21.77 31.83 15.83
N GLY A 43 -21.43 30.57 15.56
CA GLY A 43 -21.02 30.10 14.22
C GLY A 43 -19.84 29.15 14.21
N ASP A 44 -19.07 29.08 15.30
CA ASP A 44 -17.93 28.18 15.38
C ASP A 44 -18.34 26.75 15.75
N THR A 45 -17.75 25.78 15.06
CA THR A 45 -17.78 24.38 15.49
C THR A 45 -17.02 24.24 16.81
N THR A 46 -17.61 23.51 17.75
CA THR A 46 -17.06 23.34 19.10
C THR A 46 -15.73 22.57 19.05
N ASN A 47 -14.90 22.72 20.07
CA ASN A 47 -13.60 22.05 20.13
C ASN A 47 -13.79 20.53 20.11
N TRP A 48 -14.78 20.03 20.85
CA TRP A 48 -15.09 18.60 20.87
C TRP A 48 -15.62 18.10 19.53
N GLN A 49 -16.44 18.86 18.82
CA GLN A 49 -16.90 18.47 17.49
C GLN A 49 -15.73 18.29 16.52
N LYS A 50 -14.79 19.25 16.49
CA LYS A 50 -13.58 19.16 15.66
C LYS A 50 -12.74 17.93 16.02
N GLU A 51 -12.56 17.65 17.30
CA GLU A 51 -11.78 16.48 17.76
C GLU A 51 -12.47 15.15 17.43
N PHE A 52 -13.81 15.08 17.54
CA PHE A 52 -14.56 13.89 17.14
C PHE A 52 -14.53 13.66 15.64
N GLU A 53 -14.67 14.71 14.83
CA GLU A 53 -14.55 14.63 13.37
C GLU A 53 -13.16 14.14 12.97
N LYS A 54 -12.10 14.70 13.58
CA LYS A 54 -10.72 14.25 13.40
C LYS A 54 -10.55 12.78 13.77
N HIS A 55 -11.11 12.34 14.89
CA HIS A 55 -11.06 10.93 15.30
C HIS A 55 -11.87 10.01 14.37
N ALA A 56 -13.03 10.44 13.88
CA ALA A 56 -13.88 9.68 12.97
C ALA A 56 -13.28 9.55 11.56
N ASN A 57 -12.39 10.47 11.20
CA ASN A 57 -11.63 10.43 9.95
C ASN A 57 -10.24 9.81 10.12
N ARG A 58 -9.82 9.46 11.35
CA ARG A 58 -8.51 8.85 11.61
C ARG A 58 -8.47 7.40 11.09
N SER A 59 -7.52 7.15 10.19
CA SER A 59 -7.10 5.83 9.71
C SER A 59 -5.77 5.45 10.35
N ILE A 60 -5.68 4.19 10.79
CA ILE A 60 -4.43 3.56 11.23
C ILE A 60 -3.84 2.78 10.08
N ILE A 61 -2.61 3.09 9.69
CA ILE A 61 -1.88 2.35 8.65
C ILE A 61 -0.67 1.68 9.27
N HIS A 62 -0.54 0.38 9.07
CA HIS A 62 0.62 -0.40 9.51
C HIS A 62 1.53 -0.73 8.34
N PHE A 63 2.84 -0.71 8.56
CA PHE A 63 3.82 -0.97 7.51
C PHE A 63 5.10 -1.58 8.06
N ASN A 64 5.84 -2.30 7.21
CA ASN A 64 7.13 -2.89 7.58
C ASN A 64 8.28 -1.91 7.44
N ASN A 65 9.37 -2.17 8.15
CA ASN A 65 10.65 -1.58 7.86
C ASN A 65 11.29 -2.37 6.69
N PRO A 66 11.65 -1.71 5.58
CA PRO A 66 12.22 -2.41 4.43
C PRO A 66 13.67 -2.90 4.66
N HIS A 67 14.31 -2.52 5.77
CA HIS A 67 15.67 -2.97 6.12
C HIS A 67 15.71 -4.27 6.93
N ASP A 68 14.58 -4.76 7.42
CA ASP A 68 14.52 -5.94 8.31
C ASP A 68 14.68 -7.28 7.55
N GLY A 69 15.09 -7.21 6.28
CA GLY A 69 15.31 -8.35 5.39
C GLY A 69 14.15 -8.60 4.44
N PRO A 70 14.38 -9.31 3.33
CA PRO A 70 13.33 -9.63 2.38
C PRO A 70 12.28 -10.52 3.06
N VAL A 71 11.00 -10.14 2.91
CA VAL A 71 9.92 -11.12 2.91
C VAL A 71 10.15 -11.93 1.65
N ASP A 72 10.89 -13.04 1.76
CA ASP A 72 11.27 -13.85 0.60
C ASP A 72 10.01 -14.16 -0.22
N GLN A 73 9.90 -13.52 -1.38
CA GLN A 73 8.73 -13.57 -2.26
C GLN A 73 8.57 -14.95 -2.93
N TRP A 74 9.54 -15.85 -2.70
CA TRP A 74 9.65 -17.18 -3.28
C TRP A 74 9.94 -18.29 -2.25
N ALA A 75 10.00 -17.97 -0.95
CA ALA A 75 10.12 -19.02 0.07
C ALA A 75 8.76 -19.72 0.22
N ASN A 76 8.79 -21.03 -0.02
CA ASN A 76 7.70 -22.00 0.09
C ASN A 76 6.69 -21.73 1.22
N GLU A 77 5.48 -22.27 1.05
CA GLU A 77 4.23 -22.21 1.84
C GLU A 77 4.33 -22.31 3.39
N GLU A 78 5.52 -22.44 3.98
CA GLU A 78 5.77 -22.47 5.41
C GLU A 78 6.60 -21.26 5.89
N TYR A 79 6.11 -20.02 5.74
CA TYR A 79 6.58 -18.91 6.59
C TYR A 79 5.44 -18.24 7.36
N LYS A 80 5.12 -18.94 8.45
CA LYS A 80 4.44 -18.42 9.64
C LYS A 80 5.22 -17.24 10.23
N SER A 81 4.84 -16.01 9.88
CA SER A 81 4.41 -14.95 10.80
C SER A 81 4.49 -13.56 10.15
N PHE A 82 3.55 -13.26 9.25
CA PHE A 82 3.30 -11.89 8.77
C PHE A 82 2.98 -10.88 9.88
N ALA A 83 2.82 -11.33 11.13
CA ALA A 83 2.52 -10.47 12.27
C ALA A 83 3.75 -9.69 12.77
N SER A 84 4.97 -10.18 12.59
CA SER A 84 6.20 -9.49 13.01
C SER A 84 6.69 -8.45 12.00
N THR A 85 6.08 -8.37 10.81
CA THR A 85 6.59 -7.51 9.75
C THR A 85 6.07 -6.09 9.84
N TYR A 86 4.89 -5.84 10.44
CA TYR A 86 4.23 -4.52 10.40
C TYR A 86 4.33 -3.77 11.74
N GLU A 87 5.55 -3.57 12.25
CA GLU A 87 5.77 -2.95 13.56
C GLU A 87 5.53 -1.44 13.58
N ASN A 88 5.58 -0.79 12.41
CA ASN A 88 5.40 0.64 12.32
C ASN A 88 3.94 0.98 12.07
N THR A 89 3.47 2.02 12.77
CA THR A 89 2.09 2.52 12.67
C THR A 89 2.09 4.01 12.40
N LEU A 90 1.26 4.44 11.46
CA LEU A 90 0.92 5.84 11.20
C LEU A 90 -0.56 6.10 11.47
N PHE A 91 -0.85 7.31 11.90
CA PHE A 91 -2.20 7.81 12.10
C PHE A 91 -2.43 8.96 11.13
N MET A 92 -3.36 8.77 10.21
CA MET A 92 -3.62 9.70 9.11
C MET A 92 -5.09 10.02 9.01
N ASP A 93 -5.45 11.16 8.40
CA ASP A 93 -6.83 11.38 7.98
C ASP A 93 -7.11 10.55 6.71
N LYS A 94 -8.22 9.82 6.67
CA LYS A 94 -8.62 8.94 5.56
C LYS A 94 -8.78 9.67 4.22
N TYR A 95 -8.93 10.99 4.22
CA TYR A 95 -8.97 11.81 3.02
C TYR A 95 -7.59 12.32 2.57
N GLN A 96 -6.52 12.02 3.31
CA GLN A 96 -5.16 12.24 2.81
C GLN A 96 -4.83 11.31 1.66
N THR A 97 -3.92 11.77 0.82
CA THR A 97 -3.43 11.09 -0.38
C THR A 97 -2.42 10.00 -0.07
N ILE A 98 -2.24 9.08 -1.00
CA ILE A 98 -1.16 8.09 -0.95
C ILE A 98 0.21 8.77 -0.98
N LEU A 99 0.35 9.91 -1.66
CA LEU A 99 1.58 10.71 -1.62
C LEU A 99 1.92 11.15 -0.19
N GLU A 100 0.96 11.69 0.56
CA GLU A 100 1.16 12.09 1.95
C GLU A 100 1.51 10.90 2.85
N LEU A 101 0.86 9.74 2.63
CA LEU A 101 1.24 8.50 3.31
C LEU A 101 2.70 8.15 3.02
N LYS A 102 3.10 8.23 1.75
CA LYS A 102 4.45 7.91 1.32
C LYS A 102 5.48 8.86 1.91
N MET A 103 5.18 10.15 2.01
CA MET A 103 6.03 11.14 2.67
C MET A 103 6.22 10.82 4.16
N GLN A 104 5.14 10.50 4.89
CA GLN A 104 5.23 10.15 6.31
C GLN A 104 6.02 8.85 6.53
N ILE A 105 5.86 7.85 5.66
CA ILE A 105 6.66 6.63 5.69
C ILE A 105 8.13 6.96 5.44
N SER A 106 8.44 7.74 4.41
CA SER A 106 9.79 8.19 4.04
C SER A 106 10.51 8.85 5.23
N GLU A 107 9.85 9.79 5.90
CA GLU A 107 10.38 10.43 7.11
C GLU A 107 10.60 9.43 8.25
N ARG A 108 9.69 8.47 8.40
CA ARG A 108 9.72 7.49 9.49
C ARG A 108 10.85 6.46 9.34
N ILE A 109 11.17 6.04 8.12
CA ILE A 109 12.23 5.04 7.83
C ILE A 109 13.55 5.66 7.38
N GLY A 110 13.57 6.96 7.05
CA GLY A 110 14.78 7.65 6.60
C GLY A 110 15.23 7.27 5.18
N VAL A 111 14.30 6.90 4.30
CA VAL A 111 14.56 6.53 2.90
C VAL A 111 13.90 7.55 1.99
N ASP A 112 14.57 7.97 0.90
CA ASP A 112 13.99 8.93 -0.05
C ASP A 112 12.69 8.40 -0.65
N ILE A 113 11.72 9.30 -0.87
CA ILE A 113 10.40 8.95 -1.41
C ILE A 113 10.46 8.25 -2.78
N ASN A 114 11.56 8.42 -3.53
CA ASN A 114 11.79 7.80 -4.84
C ASN A 114 12.64 6.52 -4.77
N GLU A 115 13.00 6.06 -3.57
CA GLU A 115 13.84 4.88 -3.35
C GLU A 115 13.07 3.70 -2.73
N PHE A 116 11.75 3.83 -2.57
CA PHE A 116 10.90 2.71 -2.19
C PHE A 116 9.52 2.76 -2.85
N ARG A 117 8.83 1.62 -2.79
CA ARG A 117 7.48 1.39 -3.29
C ARG A 117 6.54 1.04 -2.14
N ILE A 118 5.28 1.42 -2.29
CA ILE A 118 4.19 0.98 -1.40
C ILE A 118 3.44 -0.12 -2.12
N MET A 119 3.42 -1.31 -1.53
CA MET A 119 2.71 -2.48 -2.03
C MET A 119 1.49 -2.73 -1.13
N LYS A 120 0.32 -3.03 -1.72
CA LYS A 120 -0.84 -3.49 -0.96
C LYS A 120 -0.53 -4.84 -0.34
N ALA A 121 -0.73 -4.97 0.97
CA ALA A 121 -0.64 -6.27 1.62
C ALA A 121 -1.77 -7.18 1.09
N GLY A 122 -1.43 -8.39 0.65
CA GLY A 122 -2.38 -9.35 0.10
C GLY A 122 -1.68 -10.45 -0.71
N ILE A 123 -2.47 -11.28 -1.39
CA ILE A 123 -1.95 -12.44 -2.14
C ILE A 123 -1.06 -12.02 -3.31
N ARG A 124 -1.32 -10.84 -3.92
CA ARG A 124 -0.68 -10.43 -5.19
C ARG A 124 0.28 -9.25 -5.08
N TYR A 125 0.64 -8.80 -3.87
CA TYR A 125 1.54 -7.66 -3.61
C TYR A 125 1.55 -6.62 -4.74
N GLU A 126 0.47 -5.86 -4.87
CA GLU A 126 0.31 -4.90 -5.96
C GLU A 126 0.84 -3.53 -5.54
N GLU A 127 1.71 -2.93 -6.36
CA GLU A 127 2.22 -1.57 -6.13
C GLU A 127 1.09 -0.54 -6.25
N ILE A 128 0.98 0.36 -5.27
CA ILE A 128 0.10 1.52 -5.34
C ILE A 128 0.80 2.62 -6.14
N ARG A 129 0.44 2.74 -7.42
CA ARG A 129 1.11 3.66 -8.37
C ARG A 129 0.47 5.04 -8.44
N ASP A 130 -0.84 5.11 -8.25
CA ASP A 130 -1.57 6.38 -8.27
C ASP A 130 -1.44 7.05 -6.91
N LEU A 131 -0.46 7.94 -6.78
CA LEU A 131 -0.18 8.66 -5.54
C LEU A 131 -1.19 9.78 -5.24
N SER A 132 -2.04 10.14 -6.22
CA SER A 132 -3.02 11.22 -6.09
C SER A 132 -4.31 10.79 -5.40
N GLN A 133 -4.60 9.48 -5.38
CA GLN A 133 -5.76 8.92 -4.70
C GLN A 133 -5.69 9.16 -3.20
N THR A 134 -6.84 9.42 -2.59
CA THR A 134 -7.00 9.39 -1.13
C THR A 134 -6.92 7.96 -0.59
N LEU A 135 -6.66 7.79 0.71
CA LEU A 135 -6.65 6.47 1.37
C LEU A 135 -7.99 5.76 1.15
N VAL A 136 -9.12 6.47 1.23
CA VAL A 136 -10.45 5.91 0.97
C VAL A 136 -10.61 5.43 -0.48
N GLU A 137 -10.20 6.24 -1.47
CA GLU A 137 -10.28 5.87 -2.89
C GLU A 137 -9.39 4.65 -3.22
N ALA A 138 -8.22 4.57 -2.59
CA ALA A 138 -7.33 3.42 -2.68
C ALA A 138 -7.85 2.16 -1.94
N ARG A 139 -9.00 2.26 -1.26
CA ARG A 139 -9.64 1.25 -0.40
C ARG A 139 -8.79 0.86 0.81
N MET A 140 -8.02 1.80 1.34
CA MET A 140 -7.27 1.64 2.60
C MET A 140 -8.15 2.06 3.78
N GLN A 141 -8.66 1.05 4.49
CA GLN A 141 -9.44 1.24 5.72
C GLN A 141 -8.50 1.43 6.93
N SER A 142 -9.04 1.86 8.08
CA SER A 142 -8.26 1.82 9.32
C SER A 142 -7.80 0.39 9.61
N GLU A 143 -6.61 0.25 10.18
CA GLU A 143 -5.88 -1.02 10.38
C GLU A 143 -5.33 -1.64 9.08
N SER A 144 -5.36 -0.92 7.95
CA SER A 144 -4.76 -1.42 6.70
C SER A 144 -3.26 -1.63 6.85
N LYS A 145 -2.76 -2.64 6.13
CA LYS A 145 -1.35 -3.00 6.08
C LYS A 145 -0.79 -2.70 4.70
N VAL A 146 0.39 -2.11 4.64
CA VAL A 146 1.14 -1.90 3.39
C VAL A 146 2.56 -2.41 3.52
N PHE A 147 3.05 -3.04 2.47
CA PHE A 147 4.41 -3.56 2.42
C PHE A 147 5.31 -2.56 1.69
N ILE A 148 6.42 -2.21 2.31
CA ILE A 148 7.43 -1.28 1.81
C ILE A 148 8.58 -2.09 1.24
N GLU A 149 8.84 -1.87 -0.05
CA GLU A 149 9.90 -2.52 -0.81
C GLU A 149 10.91 -1.47 -1.28
N LEU A 150 12.21 -1.69 -1.04
CA LEU A 150 13.25 -0.80 -1.58
C LEU A 150 13.32 -0.94 -3.11
N GLY A 151 13.44 0.20 -3.78
CA GLY A 151 13.53 0.28 -5.22
C GLY A 151 12.80 1.49 -5.79
N LYS A 152 13.16 1.85 -7.02
CA LYS A 152 12.53 2.99 -7.70
C LYS A 152 11.06 2.72 -7.99
N PRO A 153 10.13 3.64 -7.68
CA PRO A 153 8.72 3.55 -8.07
C PRO A 153 8.56 3.26 -9.55
N LYS A 154 7.59 2.41 -9.90
CA LYS A 154 7.28 2.15 -11.30
C LYS A 154 6.46 3.31 -11.84
N SER A 155 6.79 3.75 -13.06
CA SER A 155 5.96 4.70 -13.79
C SER A 155 4.54 4.15 -13.95
N SER A 156 3.54 5.03 -13.87
CA SER A 156 2.18 4.67 -14.31
C SER A 156 2.25 4.16 -15.75
N GLY A 157 1.70 2.97 -15.97
CA GLY A 157 1.75 2.33 -17.29
C GLY A 157 2.92 1.37 -17.55
N SER A 158 3.86 1.14 -16.62
CA SER A 158 4.88 0.09 -16.82
C SER A 158 4.64 -1.19 -16.01
N GLU A 159 5.10 -2.35 -16.48
CA GLU A 159 5.05 -3.65 -15.81
C GLU A 159 6.46 -4.22 -15.68
N ASN A 160 6.72 -4.96 -14.61
CA ASN A 160 7.97 -5.72 -14.51
C ASN A 160 7.74 -7.09 -15.14
N VAL A 161 8.55 -7.41 -16.12
CA VAL A 161 8.60 -8.75 -16.70
C VAL A 161 9.84 -9.43 -16.14
N ILE A 162 9.63 -10.52 -15.41
CA ILE A 162 10.71 -11.39 -14.94
C ILE A 162 11.12 -12.26 -16.13
N ILE A 163 12.39 -12.18 -16.52
CA ILE A 163 12.94 -12.94 -17.62
C ILE A 163 13.63 -14.17 -17.05
N TYR A 164 13.16 -15.33 -17.49
CA TYR A 164 13.74 -16.62 -17.13
C TYR A 164 14.56 -17.17 -18.30
N GLU A 165 15.65 -17.87 -17.99
CA GLU A 165 16.30 -18.75 -18.94
C GLU A 165 15.64 -20.12 -18.86
N ALA A 166 15.03 -20.56 -19.96
CA ALA A 166 14.43 -21.89 -20.04
C ALA A 166 15.41 -22.86 -20.70
N HIS A 167 15.79 -23.91 -19.98
CA HIS A 167 16.58 -25.02 -20.51
C HIS A 167 15.70 -26.24 -20.75
N PHE A 168 15.86 -26.88 -21.90
CA PHE A 168 15.23 -28.16 -22.19
C PHE A 168 16.08 -29.29 -21.61
N ASN A 169 15.51 -30.06 -20.67
CA ASN A 169 16.12 -31.33 -20.27
C ASN A 169 15.50 -32.47 -21.08
N HIS A 170 16.28 -33.11 -21.95
CA HIS A 170 15.88 -34.31 -22.70
C HIS A 170 16.19 -35.59 -21.91
N GLN A 171 15.81 -35.62 -20.63
CA GLN A 171 15.90 -36.81 -19.81
C GLN A 171 14.52 -37.46 -19.77
N GLU A 172 14.38 -38.50 -20.60
CA GLU A 172 13.22 -39.39 -20.75
C GLU A 172 12.07 -38.91 -21.66
N ASP A 173 11.64 -39.82 -22.52
CA ASP A 173 10.96 -39.62 -23.81
C ASP A 173 9.57 -38.95 -23.78
N ASN A 174 9.08 -38.38 -22.67
CA ASN A 174 7.73 -37.78 -22.63
C ASN A 174 7.50 -36.63 -21.62
N GLU A 175 8.51 -36.15 -20.89
CA GLU A 175 8.31 -35.07 -19.91
C GLU A 175 9.23 -33.87 -20.16
N LEU A 176 8.61 -32.71 -20.44
CA LEU A 176 9.30 -31.46 -20.66
C LEU A 176 9.55 -30.77 -19.32
N PHE A 177 10.69 -31.02 -18.69
CA PHE A 177 11.12 -30.24 -17.54
C PHE A 177 11.76 -28.93 -18.01
N ILE A 178 11.12 -27.80 -17.70
CA ILE A 178 11.70 -26.46 -17.89
C ILE A 178 12.35 -26.08 -16.56
N TYR A 179 13.68 -26.14 -16.49
CA TYR A 179 14.40 -25.42 -15.45
C TYR A 179 14.45 -23.96 -15.84
N SER A 180 13.99 -23.09 -14.95
CA SER A 180 13.88 -21.65 -15.17
C SER A 180 14.71 -20.91 -14.13
N ASP A 181 15.92 -20.48 -14.51
CA ASP A 181 16.68 -19.55 -13.67
C ASP A 181 16.23 -18.13 -14.00
N VAL A 182 15.98 -17.32 -12.96
CA VAL A 182 15.70 -15.89 -13.14
C VAL A 182 16.97 -15.22 -13.66
N LEU A 183 16.93 -14.72 -14.90
CA LEU A 183 18.06 -13.96 -15.46
C LEU A 183 18.05 -12.53 -14.91
N PHE A 184 16.94 -11.83 -15.10
CA PHE A 184 16.76 -10.44 -14.65
C PHE A 184 15.31 -10.00 -14.79
N GLU A 185 14.99 -8.85 -14.20
CA GLU A 185 13.74 -8.14 -14.42
C GLU A 185 13.93 -6.96 -15.37
N VAL A 186 12.94 -6.70 -16.21
CA VAL A 186 12.85 -5.49 -17.04
C VAL A 186 11.54 -4.77 -16.76
N SER A 187 11.58 -3.45 -16.62
CA SER A 187 10.37 -2.63 -16.58
C SER A 187 10.01 -2.20 -18.00
N VAL A 188 8.80 -2.51 -18.45
CA VAL A 188 8.33 -2.23 -19.81
C VAL A 188 6.99 -1.52 -19.78
N ASP A 189 6.75 -0.61 -20.72
CA ASP A 189 5.42 -0.02 -20.88
C ASP A 189 4.37 -1.11 -21.19
N LYS A 190 3.12 -0.96 -20.74
CA LYS A 190 2.02 -1.89 -21.04
C LYS A 190 1.71 -1.96 -22.52
N GLU A 191 1.94 -0.87 -23.25
CA GLU A 191 1.78 -0.79 -24.70
C GLU A 191 3.05 -1.23 -25.45
N CYS A 192 4.08 -1.73 -24.74
CA CYS A 192 5.32 -2.21 -25.32
C CYS A 192 5.05 -3.39 -26.27
N SER A 193 5.45 -3.24 -27.53
CA SER A 193 5.34 -4.31 -28.49
C SER A 193 6.30 -5.45 -28.18
N VAL A 194 5.96 -6.67 -28.62
CA VAL A 194 6.85 -7.85 -28.49
C VAL A 194 8.24 -7.59 -29.08
N ARG A 195 8.31 -6.79 -30.16
CA ARG A 195 9.57 -6.42 -30.81
C ARG A 195 10.44 -5.55 -29.89
N GLU A 196 9.83 -4.56 -29.24
CA GLU A 196 10.51 -3.68 -28.29
C GLU A 196 10.95 -4.45 -27.05
N LEU A 197 10.08 -5.32 -26.51
CA LEU A 197 10.42 -6.19 -25.39
C LEU A 197 11.63 -7.08 -25.69
N LYS A 198 11.66 -7.75 -26.85
CA LYS A 198 12.84 -8.55 -27.26
C LYS A 198 14.11 -7.69 -27.37
N GLN A 199 13.99 -6.46 -27.86
CA GLN A 199 15.12 -5.56 -27.98
C GLN A 199 15.65 -5.12 -26.61
N LEU A 200 14.76 -4.84 -25.66
CA LEU A 200 15.11 -4.54 -24.27
C LEU A 200 15.78 -5.74 -23.59
N ILE A 201 15.24 -6.94 -23.74
CA ILE A 201 15.84 -8.18 -23.19
C ILE A 201 17.26 -8.37 -23.74
N ALA A 202 17.45 -8.22 -25.05
CA ALA A 202 18.77 -8.35 -25.67
C ALA A 202 19.79 -7.34 -25.11
N GLN A 203 19.37 -6.09 -24.91
CA GLN A 203 20.21 -5.04 -24.36
C GLN A 203 20.59 -5.32 -22.91
N GLU A 204 19.63 -5.67 -22.05
CA GLU A 204 19.89 -5.97 -20.64
C GLU A 204 20.71 -7.25 -20.45
N TYR A 205 20.44 -8.28 -21.24
CA TYR A 205 21.26 -9.50 -21.24
C TYR A 205 22.72 -9.18 -21.58
N SER A 206 22.94 -8.36 -22.61
CA SER A 206 24.29 -7.98 -23.03
C SER A 206 25.01 -7.15 -21.96
N LYS A 207 24.31 -6.28 -21.24
CA LYS A 207 24.90 -5.50 -20.13
C LYS A 207 25.30 -6.38 -18.95
N LYS A 208 24.50 -7.40 -18.62
CA LYS A 208 24.68 -8.21 -17.40
C LYS A 208 25.62 -9.39 -17.57
N PHE A 209 25.63 -10.02 -18.74
CA PHE A 209 26.26 -11.34 -18.92
C PHE A 209 27.37 -11.37 -19.97
N LEU A 210 27.63 -10.27 -20.69
CA LEU A 210 28.57 -10.30 -21.80
C LEU A 210 29.65 -9.22 -21.69
N GLU A 211 30.89 -9.68 -21.46
CA GLU A 211 32.10 -9.11 -22.08
C GLU A 211 32.30 -9.63 -23.53
N GLY A 212 31.35 -10.41 -24.08
CA GLY A 212 31.39 -11.04 -25.41
C GLY A 212 30.26 -10.61 -26.38
N GLU A 213 30.04 -11.35 -27.48
CA GLU A 213 29.11 -10.95 -28.56
C GLU A 213 27.65 -10.81 -28.08
N PRO A 214 26.99 -9.67 -28.36
CA PRO A 214 25.62 -9.39 -27.93
C PRO A 214 24.61 -10.36 -28.53
N ILE A 215 23.66 -10.83 -27.70
CA ILE A 215 22.53 -11.64 -28.19
C ILE A 215 21.68 -10.80 -29.15
N GLN A 216 21.51 -11.30 -30.37
CA GLN A 216 20.64 -10.65 -31.35
C GLN A 216 19.17 -10.90 -31.03
N ARG A 217 18.34 -9.84 -31.10
CA ARG A 217 16.90 -9.89 -30.79
C ARG A 217 16.15 -11.00 -31.54
N ASP A 218 16.57 -11.30 -32.77
CA ASP A 218 15.88 -12.26 -33.65
C ASP A 218 16.09 -13.71 -33.18
N ARG A 219 17.06 -13.94 -32.28
CA ARG A 219 17.31 -15.23 -31.61
C ARG A 219 16.47 -15.41 -30.34
N ILE A 220 15.85 -14.36 -29.81
CA ILE A 220 15.01 -14.41 -28.62
C ILE A 220 13.60 -14.90 -29.02
N ARG A 221 13.14 -15.98 -28.38
CA ARG A 221 11.75 -16.44 -28.48
C ARG A 221 11.06 -16.23 -27.14
N ILE A 222 9.99 -15.46 -27.15
CA ILE A 222 9.13 -15.23 -25.98
C ILE A 222 7.94 -16.19 -26.14
N ARG A 223 7.58 -16.86 -25.04
CA ARG A 223 6.46 -17.79 -24.96
C ARG A 223 5.45 -17.28 -23.96
#